data_AF-A0A2S9B661-F1
#
_entry.id   AF-A0A2S9B661-F1
#
_cell.length_a   1.000
_cell.length_b   1.000
_cell.length_c   1.000
_cell.angle_alpha   90.00
_cell.angle_beta   90.00
_cell.angle_gamma   90.00
#
_symmetry.space_group_name_H-M   'P 1'
#
loop_
_entity.id
_entity.type
_entity.pdbx_description
1 polymer ?
#
loop_
_entity_poly.entity_id
_entity_poly.type
_entity_poly.pdbx_seq_one_letter_code
_entity_poly.pdbx_strand_id
1 'polypeptide(L)'
;MKKIIALGLLLATLQGCSLREPMSAEQDTETPTLTPRASTYYDLLKMPRPKGRLMAVVYGFRDQTGQYKPTPASSFSTSVTQGAASMLMDAMQASGWFVVLEREGLQNLLTERKIIRASQKKPNTPVNIQGELPPLQAANMMLEGGIIAYDTNVRSGGEGARYLGIDLQREYRVDQVTVNLRAVDVRSGQVLANVMTSKTIYSVARSAGIFKFIEFKKLLEAEVGYTTNEPAQLCVLSAIEAAVGHMVAQGIERHLWQVAGDSSVPGQDDVLNRYLTQNKIDPDAE
;
A
#
# COMPACT_ATOMS: atom_id res chain seq x y z
N MET A 1 17.43 -28.32 -62.74
CA MET A 1 17.32 -26.99 -62.10
C MET A 1 16.03 -26.81 -61.28
N LYS A 2 14.83 -27.08 -61.83
CA LYS A 2 13.55 -27.00 -61.06
C LYS A 2 13.50 -27.84 -59.77
N LYS A 3 14.09 -29.05 -59.77
CA LYS A 3 14.14 -29.92 -58.57
C LYS A 3 15.06 -29.40 -57.46
N ILE A 4 16.09 -28.62 -57.80
CA ILE A 4 17.04 -28.05 -56.83
C ILE A 4 16.42 -26.83 -56.14
N ILE A 5 15.65 -26.03 -56.89
CA ILE A 5 14.91 -24.87 -56.36
C ILE A 5 13.81 -25.34 -55.40
N ALA A 6 13.09 -26.42 -55.74
CA ALA A 6 12.06 -26.98 -54.86
C ALA A 6 12.64 -27.52 -53.54
N LEU A 7 13.83 -28.12 -53.56
CA LEU A 7 14.50 -28.62 -52.37
C LEU A 7 15.02 -27.48 -51.47
N GLY A 8 15.52 -26.39 -52.06
CA GLY A 8 15.94 -25.19 -51.32
C GLY A 8 14.77 -24.49 -50.64
N LEU A 9 13.60 -24.43 -51.28
CA LEU A 9 12.38 -23.84 -50.70
C LEU A 9 11.83 -24.67 -49.54
N LEU A 10 11.94 -26.00 -49.62
CA LEU A 10 11.52 -26.91 -48.56
C LEU A 10 12.43 -26.80 -47.32
N LEU A 11 13.75 -26.66 -47.51
CA LEU A 11 14.69 -26.42 -46.40
C LEU A 11 14.50 -25.06 -45.72
N ALA A 12 14.04 -24.03 -46.46
CA ALA A 12 13.74 -22.72 -45.88
C ALA A 12 12.51 -22.74 -44.96
N THR A 13 11.55 -23.65 -45.19
CA THR A 13 10.34 -23.79 -44.35
C THR A 13 10.57 -24.57 -43.05
N LEU A 14 11.73 -25.22 -42.88
CA LEU A 14 12.08 -26.00 -41.68
C LEU A 14 12.77 -25.19 -40.57
N GLN A 15 13.01 -23.89 -40.77
CA GLN A 15 13.63 -23.00 -39.77
C GLN A 15 12.62 -22.47 -38.72
N GLY A 16 11.35 -22.88 -38.77
CA GLY A 16 10.28 -22.37 -37.91
C GLY A 16 10.14 -23.00 -36.52
N CYS A 17 10.90 -24.06 -36.20
CA CYS A 17 10.90 -24.67 -34.87
C CYS A 17 12.13 -24.22 -34.08
N SER A 18 12.25 -22.92 -33.82
CA SER A 18 13.09 -22.46 -32.70
C SER A 18 12.45 -23.00 -31.42
N LEU A 19 13.21 -23.81 -30.69
CA LEU A 19 12.85 -24.26 -29.35
C LEU A 19 12.31 -23.09 -28.55
N ARG A 20 11.04 -23.18 -28.17
CA ARG A 20 10.51 -22.39 -27.07
C ARG A 20 11.11 -23.07 -25.84
N GLU A 21 12.27 -22.60 -25.39
CA GLU A 21 12.79 -23.00 -24.09
C GLU A 21 11.64 -22.86 -23.08
N PRO A 22 11.28 -23.92 -22.34
CA PRO A 22 10.43 -23.73 -21.18
C PRO A 22 11.14 -22.66 -20.34
N MET A 23 10.47 -21.53 -20.09
CA MET A 23 11.03 -20.47 -19.26
C MET A 23 11.67 -21.15 -18.04
N SER A 24 12.98 -21.00 -17.89
CA SER A 24 13.67 -21.60 -16.76
C SER A 24 12.96 -21.12 -15.49
N ALA A 25 12.56 -22.06 -14.65
CA ALA A 25 12.09 -21.79 -13.30
C ALA A 25 13.25 -21.34 -12.39
N GLU A 26 14.41 -21.04 -12.95
CA GLU A 26 15.44 -20.22 -12.32
C GLU A 26 14.95 -18.77 -12.30
N GLN A 27 13.96 -18.54 -11.44
CA GLN A 27 13.76 -17.25 -10.83
C GLN A 27 15.11 -16.88 -10.22
N ASP A 28 15.74 -15.79 -10.67
CA ASP A 28 16.88 -15.20 -9.99
C ASP A 28 16.57 -15.28 -8.50
N THR A 29 17.44 -15.95 -7.74
CA THR A 29 17.29 -16.10 -6.29
C THR A 29 17.55 -14.73 -5.68
N GLU A 30 16.61 -13.81 -5.90
CA GLU A 30 16.62 -12.50 -5.28
C GLU A 30 16.57 -12.75 -3.79
N THR A 31 17.64 -12.35 -3.12
CA THR A 31 17.70 -12.35 -1.66
C THR A 31 16.48 -11.58 -1.16
N PRO A 32 15.70 -12.11 -0.19
CA PRO A 32 14.52 -11.43 0.31
C PRO A 32 14.86 -9.99 0.73
N THR A 33 14.28 -9.00 0.04
CA THR A 33 14.45 -7.58 0.36
C THR A 33 13.20 -7.05 1.06
N LEU A 34 13.33 -5.90 1.72
CA LEU A 34 12.15 -5.16 2.17
C LEU A 34 11.26 -4.82 0.97
N THR A 35 9.94 -4.80 1.21
CA THR A 35 8.94 -4.44 0.20
C THR A 35 9.25 -3.04 -0.35
N PRO A 36 9.40 -2.88 -1.68
CA PRO A 36 9.57 -1.57 -2.30
C PRO A 36 8.41 -0.65 -1.91
N ARG A 37 8.73 0.59 -1.53
CA ARG A 37 7.73 1.61 -1.15
C ARG A 37 7.71 2.74 -2.16
N ALA A 38 6.51 3.26 -2.42
CA ALA A 38 6.28 4.42 -3.27
C ALA A 38 6.63 5.72 -2.54
N SER A 39 6.50 6.86 -3.22
CA SER A 39 6.75 8.17 -2.62
C SER A 39 5.93 8.48 -1.37
N THR A 40 4.70 7.98 -1.32
CA THR A 40 3.74 8.19 -0.22
C THR A 40 4.32 7.74 1.12
N TYR A 41 5.14 6.69 1.13
CA TYR A 41 5.83 6.24 2.33
C TYR A 41 6.88 7.23 2.82
N TYR A 42 7.69 7.77 1.91
CA TYR A 42 8.71 8.76 2.25
C TYR A 42 8.11 10.08 2.69
N ASP A 43 6.94 10.43 2.17
CA ASP A 43 6.16 11.56 2.64
C ASP A 43 5.71 11.34 4.09
N LEU A 44 5.20 10.15 4.44
CA LEU A 44 4.85 9.81 5.83
C LEU A 44 6.03 9.95 6.80
N LEU A 45 7.21 9.47 6.42
CA LEU A 45 8.43 9.58 7.25
C LEU A 45 8.85 11.04 7.48
N LYS A 46 8.51 11.92 6.53
CA LYS A 46 8.82 13.36 6.56
C LYS A 46 7.67 14.19 7.14
N MET A 47 6.65 13.58 7.74
CA MET A 47 5.59 14.34 8.40
C MET A 47 6.13 15.11 9.62
N PRO A 48 5.56 16.29 9.92
CA PRO A 48 5.92 17.03 11.11
C PRO A 48 5.69 16.21 12.37
N ARG A 49 6.52 16.38 13.40
CA ARG A 49 6.37 15.59 14.63
C ARG A 49 5.16 16.08 15.44
N PRO A 50 4.38 15.19 16.07
CA PRO A 50 3.29 15.60 16.95
C PRO A 50 3.83 16.17 18.26
N LYS A 51 3.10 17.12 18.86
CA LYS A 51 3.34 17.58 20.25
C LYS A 51 3.18 16.43 21.26
N GLY A 52 2.30 15.49 20.96
CA GLY A 52 2.13 14.24 21.69
C GLY A 52 1.53 13.19 20.76
N ARG A 53 2.08 11.97 20.79
CA ARG A 53 1.59 10.88 19.92
C ARG A 53 0.16 10.49 20.28
N LEU A 54 -0.61 10.14 19.27
CA LEU A 54 -2.02 9.80 19.37
C LEU A 54 -2.19 8.32 19.66
N MET A 55 -2.82 7.97 20.78
CA MET A 55 -3.15 6.58 21.10
C MET A 55 -4.33 6.13 20.22
N ALA A 56 -4.06 5.26 19.25
CA ALA A 56 -5.02 4.84 18.24
C ALA A 56 -5.14 3.31 18.15
N VAL A 57 -6.33 2.83 17.80
CA VAL A 57 -6.60 1.41 17.52
C VAL A 57 -7.11 1.21 16.10
N VAL A 58 -6.81 0.05 15.53
CA VAL A 58 -7.41 -0.46 14.29
C VAL A 58 -7.99 -1.83 14.59
N TYR A 59 -9.30 -1.99 14.46
CA TYR A 59 -9.97 -3.30 14.65
C TYR A 59 -9.95 -4.14 13.38
N GLY A 60 -9.94 -3.49 12.22
CA GLY A 60 -9.87 -4.14 10.94
C GLY A 60 -9.95 -3.12 9.82
N PHE A 61 -9.39 -3.49 8.68
CA PHE A 61 -9.42 -2.69 7.46
C PHE A 61 -9.60 -3.66 6.30
N ARG A 62 -10.82 -3.77 5.79
CA ARG A 62 -11.23 -4.85 4.89
C ARG A 62 -11.40 -4.36 3.47
N ASP A 63 -11.29 -5.29 2.54
CA ASP A 63 -11.75 -5.11 1.17
C ASP A 63 -13.29 -5.08 1.15
N GLN A 64 -13.85 -3.97 0.67
CA GLN A 64 -15.29 -3.76 0.47
C GLN A 64 -15.65 -3.62 -1.02
N THR A 65 -14.69 -3.90 -1.91
CA THR A 65 -14.86 -3.79 -3.37
C THR A 65 -15.62 -4.97 -3.96
N GLY A 66 -15.50 -6.15 -3.32
CA GLY A 66 -16.08 -7.40 -3.82
C GLY A 66 -15.41 -7.94 -5.09
N GLN A 67 -14.22 -7.43 -5.46
CA GLN A 67 -13.57 -7.75 -6.72
C GLN A 67 -12.74 -9.04 -6.65
N TYR A 68 -12.94 -9.91 -7.64
CA TYR A 68 -12.16 -11.13 -7.86
C TYR A 68 -11.36 -11.03 -9.15
N LYS A 69 -10.24 -11.76 -9.22
CA LYS A 69 -9.39 -11.78 -10.40
C LYS A 69 -10.13 -12.47 -11.56
N PRO A 70 -10.06 -11.91 -12.78
CA PRO A 70 -10.64 -12.55 -13.95
C PRO A 70 -9.86 -13.82 -14.34
N THR A 71 -10.50 -14.68 -15.13
CA THR A 71 -9.87 -15.85 -15.78
C THR A 71 -8.55 -15.44 -16.45
N PRO A 72 -7.46 -16.23 -16.30
CA PRO A 72 -7.37 -17.61 -15.85
C PRO A 72 -7.18 -17.82 -14.34
N ALA A 73 -7.27 -16.77 -13.51
CA ALA A 73 -7.14 -16.92 -12.07
C ALA A 73 -8.30 -17.75 -11.46
N SER A 74 -8.07 -18.33 -10.29
CA SER A 74 -9.13 -19.00 -9.52
C SER A 74 -10.23 -18.00 -9.15
N SER A 75 -11.49 -18.43 -9.23
CA SER A 75 -12.66 -17.62 -8.85
C SER A 75 -12.68 -17.20 -7.38
N PHE A 76 -11.85 -17.83 -6.53
CA PHE A 76 -11.67 -17.43 -5.13
C PHE A 76 -10.52 -16.43 -4.91
N SER A 77 -9.78 -16.09 -5.96
CA SER A 77 -8.67 -15.14 -5.86
C SER A 77 -9.19 -13.72 -5.88
N THR A 78 -9.05 -12.99 -4.76
CA THR A 78 -9.44 -11.58 -4.70
C THR A 78 -8.46 -10.71 -5.50
N SER A 79 -8.98 -9.66 -6.12
CA SER A 79 -8.16 -8.68 -6.84
C SER A 79 -7.41 -7.74 -5.89
N VAL A 80 -7.91 -7.63 -4.66
CA VAL A 80 -7.39 -6.76 -3.61
C VAL A 80 -6.90 -7.61 -2.44
N THR A 81 -5.87 -7.12 -1.76
CA THR A 81 -5.29 -7.77 -0.58
C THR A 81 -6.26 -7.80 0.60
N GLN A 82 -6.24 -8.90 1.36
CA GLN A 82 -6.95 -9.02 2.64
C GLN A 82 -6.08 -8.59 3.83
N GLY A 83 -4.81 -8.25 3.60
CA GLY A 83 -3.85 -7.79 4.62
C GLY A 83 -3.82 -6.27 4.83
N ALA A 84 -4.87 -5.56 4.45
CA ALA A 84 -4.87 -4.10 4.46
C ALA A 84 -4.85 -3.50 5.88
N ALA A 85 -5.29 -4.25 6.91
CA ALA A 85 -5.17 -3.84 8.31
C ALA A 85 -3.70 -3.72 8.74
N SER A 86 -2.86 -4.70 8.41
CA SER A 86 -1.42 -4.64 8.67
C SER A 86 -0.75 -3.47 7.94
N MET A 87 -1.16 -3.21 6.68
CA MET A 87 -0.65 -2.06 5.91
C MET A 87 -1.02 -0.72 6.55
N LEU A 88 -2.25 -0.59 7.06
CA LEU A 88 -2.67 0.62 7.77
C LEU A 88 -1.90 0.81 9.08
N MET A 89 -1.73 -0.25 9.87
CA MET A 89 -0.98 -0.19 11.13
C MET A 89 0.50 0.16 10.89
N ASP A 90 1.10 -0.34 9.81
CA ASP A 90 2.45 0.02 9.37
C ASP A 90 2.55 1.49 8.93
N ALA A 91 1.62 1.96 8.09
CA ALA A 91 1.57 3.37 7.67
C ALA A 91 1.37 4.33 8.86
N MET A 92 0.51 3.97 9.82
CA MET A 92 0.32 4.72 11.07
C MET A 92 1.61 4.81 11.88
N GLN A 93 2.36 3.71 12.02
CA GLN A 93 3.64 3.70 12.71
C GLN A 93 4.70 4.53 11.98
N ALA A 94 4.81 4.37 10.66
CA ALA A 94 5.74 5.10 9.81
C ALA A 94 5.53 6.61 9.87
N SER A 95 4.28 7.07 10.00
CA SER A 95 3.98 8.51 10.15
C SER A 95 4.60 9.15 11.41
N GLY A 96 4.89 8.36 12.46
CA GLY A 96 5.33 8.89 13.76
C GLY A 96 4.25 9.61 14.58
N TRP A 97 3.03 9.76 14.06
CA TRP A 97 1.92 10.44 14.75
C TRP A 97 1.20 9.55 15.76
N PHE A 98 1.13 8.25 15.50
CA PHE A 98 0.29 7.32 16.24
C PHE A 98 1.12 6.36 17.12
N VAL A 99 0.59 6.05 18.30
CA VAL A 99 0.91 4.82 19.03
C VAL A 99 -0.22 3.85 18.76
N VAL A 100 0.06 2.85 17.93
CA VAL A 100 -0.92 1.88 17.47
C VAL A 100 -1.05 0.76 18.50
N LEU A 101 -2.27 0.55 19.00
CA LEU A 101 -2.57 -0.53 19.93
C LEU A 101 -3.16 -1.74 19.18
N GLU A 102 -2.63 -2.91 19.48
CA GLU A 102 -3.06 -4.18 18.90
C GLU A 102 -4.52 -4.51 19.29
N ARG A 103 -5.39 -4.63 18.27
CA ARG A 103 -6.78 -5.06 18.44
C ARG A 103 -7.22 -6.14 17.46
N GLU A 104 -6.54 -6.29 16.32
CA GLU A 104 -6.78 -7.40 15.39
C GLU A 104 -6.47 -8.74 16.06
N GLY A 105 -5.29 -8.86 16.70
CA GLY A 105 -4.84 -10.03 17.45
C GLY A 105 -5.20 -10.04 18.95
N LEU A 106 -6.20 -9.28 19.40
CA LEU A 106 -6.49 -9.09 20.83
C LEU A 106 -6.68 -10.41 21.58
N GLN A 107 -7.36 -11.39 20.97
CA GLN A 107 -7.60 -12.68 21.61
C GLN A 107 -6.31 -13.45 21.89
N ASN A 108 -5.33 -13.38 20.98
CA ASN A 108 -4.02 -14.01 21.15
C ASN A 108 -3.28 -13.33 22.31
N LEU A 109 -3.28 -12.00 22.35
CA LEU A 109 -2.67 -11.20 23.42
C LEU A 109 -3.30 -11.55 24.79
N LEU A 110 -4.63 -11.60 24.87
CA LEU A 110 -5.33 -11.96 26.11
C LEU A 110 -5.03 -13.39 26.55
N THR A 111 -4.89 -14.31 25.61
CA THR A 111 -4.50 -15.71 25.88
C THR A 111 -3.09 -15.77 26.46
N GLU A 112 -2.12 -15.07 25.85
CA GLU A 112 -0.74 -15.03 26.35
C GLU A 112 -0.67 -14.43 27.76
N ARG A 113 -1.39 -13.35 28.02
CA ARG A 113 -1.46 -12.76 29.36
C ARG A 113 -2.09 -13.68 30.40
N LYS A 114 -3.05 -14.54 30.01
CA LYS A 114 -3.59 -15.57 30.89
C LYS A 114 -2.55 -16.64 31.20
N ILE A 115 -1.77 -17.07 30.20
CA ILE A 115 -0.67 -18.03 30.36
C ILE A 115 0.37 -17.48 31.35
N ILE A 116 0.80 -16.23 31.17
CA ILE A 116 1.76 -15.57 32.09
C ILE A 116 1.23 -15.57 33.53
N ARG A 117 -0.02 -15.13 33.75
CA ARG A 117 -0.63 -15.12 35.09
C ARG A 117 -0.78 -16.51 35.70
N ALA A 118 -0.99 -17.55 34.88
CA ALA A 118 -1.07 -18.92 35.35
C ALA A 118 0.33 -19.45 35.75
N SER A 119 1.37 -19.10 35.00
CA SER A 119 2.76 -19.47 35.29
C SER A 119 3.29 -18.79 36.56
N GLN A 120 2.94 -17.52 36.79
CA GLN A 120 3.32 -16.76 37.99
C GLN A 120 2.79 -17.37 39.31
N LYS A 121 1.73 -18.18 39.26
CA LYS A 121 1.17 -18.86 40.44
C LYS A 121 1.98 -20.10 40.86
N LYS A 122 2.95 -20.54 40.05
CA LYS A 122 3.75 -21.73 40.32
C LYS A 122 5.10 -21.37 40.97
N PRO A 123 5.65 -22.25 41.83
CA PRO A 123 7.04 -22.11 42.30
C PRO A 123 8.01 -22.20 41.11
N ASN A 124 9.16 -21.52 41.20
CA ASN A 124 10.18 -21.39 40.14
C ASN A 124 9.73 -20.61 38.89
N THR A 125 9.06 -19.47 39.08
CA THR A 125 8.67 -18.58 37.97
C THR A 125 9.92 -17.97 37.29
N PRO A 126 10.06 -18.06 35.95
CA PRO A 126 11.14 -17.44 35.20
C PRO A 126 11.22 -15.92 35.43
N VAL A 127 12.43 -15.38 35.55
CA VAL A 127 12.70 -13.97 35.90
C VAL A 127 11.99 -12.99 34.96
N ASN A 128 11.90 -13.32 33.67
CA ASN A 128 11.27 -12.48 32.65
C ASN A 128 9.74 -12.34 32.81
N ILE A 129 9.09 -13.17 33.62
CA ILE A 129 7.65 -13.10 33.88
C ILE A 129 7.32 -12.96 35.36
N GLN A 130 8.26 -12.57 36.22
CA GLN A 130 7.99 -12.38 37.65
C GLN A 130 7.20 -11.10 37.95
N GLY A 131 7.32 -10.07 37.11
CA GLY A 131 6.63 -8.79 37.30
C GLY A 131 5.12 -8.90 37.07
N GLU A 132 4.34 -8.10 37.81
CA GLU A 132 2.90 -7.99 37.58
C GLU A 132 2.62 -7.38 36.21
N LEU A 133 1.65 -7.95 35.49
CA LEU A 133 1.27 -7.45 34.18
C LEU A 133 0.38 -6.20 34.30
N PRO A 134 0.80 -5.01 33.81
CA PRO A 134 0.00 -3.80 33.87
C PRO A 134 -1.28 -3.93 33.03
N PRO A 135 -2.35 -3.17 33.31
CA PRO A 135 -3.56 -3.16 32.48
C PRO A 135 -3.24 -2.77 31.03
N LEU A 136 -4.07 -3.24 30.09
CA LEU A 136 -3.91 -2.86 28.69
C LEU A 136 -4.19 -1.37 28.53
N GLN A 137 -3.35 -0.68 27.75
CA GLN A 137 -3.58 0.70 27.41
C GLN A 137 -4.90 0.84 26.61
N ALA A 138 -5.61 1.94 26.88
CA ALA A 138 -6.79 2.35 26.15
C ALA A 138 -6.41 3.37 25.07
N ALA A 139 -7.10 3.34 23.93
CA ALA A 139 -7.01 4.37 22.91
C ALA A 139 -8.17 5.36 23.06
N ASN A 140 -7.89 6.62 22.75
CA ASN A 140 -8.91 7.67 22.70
C ASN A 140 -9.54 7.77 21.31
N MET A 141 -8.88 7.21 20.30
CA MET A 141 -9.29 7.28 18.91
C MET A 141 -9.21 5.91 18.25
N MET A 142 -10.16 5.65 17.37
CA MET A 142 -10.20 4.48 16.52
C MET A 142 -10.12 4.91 15.06
N LEU A 143 -9.23 4.28 14.30
CA LEU A 143 -9.18 4.43 12.85
C LEU A 143 -9.87 3.24 12.21
N GLU A 144 -10.87 3.52 11.37
CA GLU A 144 -11.64 2.52 10.65
C GLU A 144 -11.77 2.88 9.18
N GLY A 145 -12.18 1.90 8.38
CA GLY A 145 -12.49 2.12 6.98
C GLY A 145 -12.29 0.85 6.18
N GLY A 146 -11.93 1.03 4.92
CA GLY A 146 -11.67 -0.08 4.03
C GLY A 146 -11.32 0.37 2.62
N ILE A 147 -11.05 -0.62 1.78
CA ILE A 147 -10.84 -0.42 0.36
C ILE A 147 -12.23 -0.47 -0.27
N ILE A 148 -12.70 0.67 -0.76
CA ILE A 148 -14.10 0.85 -1.18
C ILE A 148 -14.28 0.75 -2.69
N ALA A 149 -13.23 0.97 -3.47
CA ALA A 149 -13.25 0.73 -4.91
C ALA A 149 -11.92 0.18 -5.41
N TYR A 150 -12.00 -0.71 -6.38
CA TYR A 150 -10.87 -1.21 -7.16
C TYR A 150 -11.33 -1.33 -8.61
N ASP A 151 -10.59 -0.70 -9.52
CA ASP A 151 -10.78 -0.80 -10.95
C ASP A 151 -9.44 -1.15 -11.62
N THR A 152 -9.47 -2.05 -12.60
CA THR A 152 -8.30 -2.48 -13.36
C THR A 152 -8.63 -2.54 -14.83
N ASN A 153 -7.83 -1.87 -15.64
CA ASN A 153 -8.02 -1.78 -17.08
C ASN A 153 -6.71 -2.00 -17.83
N VAL A 154 -6.77 -2.78 -18.91
CA VAL A 154 -5.65 -2.88 -19.86
C VAL A 154 -5.85 -1.79 -20.91
N ARG A 155 -4.81 -0.98 -21.13
CA ARG A 155 -4.78 0.09 -22.12
C ARG A 155 -3.56 -0.07 -23.03
N SER A 156 -3.63 0.50 -24.23
CA SER A 156 -2.50 0.62 -25.15
C SER A 156 -2.41 2.06 -25.65
N GLY A 157 -1.19 2.50 -26.02
CA GLY A 157 -0.96 3.86 -26.50
C GLY A 157 -1.29 4.97 -25.49
N GLY A 158 -1.55 6.18 -26.02
CA GLY A 158 -1.88 7.37 -25.23
C GLY A 158 -0.72 7.89 -24.37
N GLU A 159 -1.05 8.78 -23.45
CA GLU A 159 -0.06 9.37 -22.53
C GLU A 159 0.65 8.31 -21.67
N GLY A 160 -0.07 7.28 -21.21
CA GLY A 160 0.49 6.19 -20.41
C GLY A 160 1.62 5.44 -21.13
N ALA A 161 1.49 5.18 -22.43
CA ALA A 161 2.56 4.55 -23.22
C ALA A 161 3.80 5.44 -23.35
N ARG A 162 3.60 6.75 -23.56
CA ARG A 162 4.68 7.74 -23.62
C ARG A 162 5.44 7.81 -22.29
N TYR A 163 4.74 7.85 -21.17
CA TYR A 163 5.37 7.93 -19.85
C TYR A 163 6.07 6.63 -19.46
N LEU A 164 5.46 5.47 -19.73
CA LEU A 164 6.08 4.17 -19.48
C LEU A 164 7.28 3.90 -20.41
N GLY A 165 7.46 4.69 -21.47
CA GLY A 165 8.49 4.51 -22.47
C GLY A 165 8.31 3.18 -23.19
N ILE A 166 7.07 2.92 -23.62
CA ILE A 166 6.68 1.71 -24.35
C ILE A 166 6.04 2.07 -25.69
N ASP A 167 6.14 1.16 -26.65
CA ASP A 167 5.55 1.35 -27.98
C ASP A 167 4.04 1.54 -27.91
N LEU A 168 3.48 2.29 -28.87
CA LEU A 168 2.03 2.57 -28.93
C LEU A 168 1.17 1.30 -29.04
N GLN A 169 1.75 0.21 -29.55
CA GLN A 169 1.08 -1.09 -29.68
C GLN A 169 1.20 -1.96 -28.43
N ARG A 170 2.07 -1.59 -27.46
CA ARG A 170 2.28 -2.38 -26.25
C ARG A 170 1.19 -2.05 -25.23
N GLU A 171 0.57 -3.10 -24.72
CA GLU A 171 -0.41 -3.00 -23.64
C GLU A 171 0.27 -2.77 -22.29
N TYR A 172 -0.40 -1.97 -21.44
CA TYR A 172 -0.08 -1.72 -20.05
C TYR A 172 -1.34 -1.80 -19.21
N ARG A 173 -1.18 -2.03 -17.90
CA ARG A 173 -2.30 -2.07 -16.95
C ARG A 173 -2.39 -0.77 -16.18
N VAL A 174 -3.62 -0.34 -15.93
CA VAL A 174 -3.97 0.79 -15.07
C VAL A 174 -4.78 0.23 -13.92
N ASP A 175 -4.22 0.27 -12.72
CA ASP A 175 -4.87 -0.17 -11.48
C ASP A 175 -5.20 1.06 -10.64
N GLN A 176 -6.49 1.24 -10.33
CA GLN A 176 -6.99 2.34 -9.53
C GLN A 176 -7.66 1.81 -8.26
N VAL A 177 -7.23 2.33 -7.11
CA VAL A 177 -7.73 1.93 -5.80
C VAL A 177 -8.24 3.15 -5.05
N THR A 178 -9.43 3.04 -4.48
CA THR A 178 -9.98 4.05 -3.58
C THR A 178 -10.12 3.49 -2.18
N VAL A 179 -9.55 4.22 -1.23
CA VAL A 179 -9.52 3.88 0.19
C VAL A 179 -10.28 4.94 0.97
N ASN A 180 -11.17 4.50 1.86
CA ASN A 180 -11.80 5.37 2.85
C ASN A 180 -11.18 5.11 4.22
N LEU A 181 -10.82 6.19 4.92
CA LEU A 181 -10.28 6.15 6.28
C LEU A 181 -10.99 7.21 7.13
N ARG A 182 -11.52 6.79 8.28
CA ARG A 182 -12.21 7.64 9.24
C ARG A 182 -11.58 7.55 10.62
N ALA A 183 -11.48 8.69 11.31
CA ALA A 183 -11.07 8.80 12.70
C ALA A 183 -12.29 9.01 13.58
N VAL A 184 -12.48 8.13 14.56
CA VAL A 184 -13.62 8.12 15.48
C VAL A 184 -13.14 8.34 16.91
N ASP A 185 -13.76 9.28 17.62
CA ASP A 185 -13.55 9.44 19.06
C ASP A 185 -14.26 8.31 19.81
N VAL A 186 -13.49 7.53 20.58
CA VAL A 186 -14.01 6.37 21.33
C VAL A 186 -14.98 6.80 22.43
N ARG A 187 -14.86 8.03 22.95
CA ARG A 187 -15.70 8.51 24.05
C ARG A 187 -17.10 8.91 23.60
N SER A 188 -17.19 9.64 22.49
CA SER A 188 -18.45 10.19 21.99
C SER A 188 -19.07 9.40 20.83
N GLY A 189 -18.28 8.57 20.15
CA GLY A 189 -18.66 7.94 18.87
C GLY A 189 -18.64 8.91 17.69
N GLN A 190 -18.19 10.15 17.88
CA GLN A 190 -18.13 11.15 16.82
C GLN A 190 -17.04 10.81 15.79
N VAL A 191 -17.37 10.92 14.51
CA VAL A 191 -16.38 10.90 13.43
C VAL A 191 -15.70 12.27 13.36
N LEU A 192 -14.44 12.34 13.78
CA LEU A 192 -13.65 13.57 13.85
C LEU A 192 -13.16 14.01 12.46
N ALA A 193 -12.71 13.04 11.67
CA ALA A 193 -12.16 13.24 10.34
C ALA A 193 -12.51 12.04 9.45
N ASN A 194 -12.70 12.32 8.16
CA ASN A 194 -13.04 11.33 7.15
C ASN A 194 -12.33 11.71 5.85
N VAL A 195 -11.48 10.80 5.38
CA VAL A 195 -10.64 11.00 4.22
C VAL A 195 -10.94 9.89 3.22
N MET A 196 -11.04 10.27 1.95
CA MET A 196 -11.10 9.35 0.83
C MET A 196 -9.93 9.65 -0.08
N THR A 197 -9.13 8.64 -0.38
CA THR A 197 -7.98 8.77 -1.28
C THR A 197 -8.13 7.80 -2.43
N SER A 198 -7.81 8.27 -3.63
CA SER A 198 -7.74 7.43 -4.81
C SER A 198 -6.32 7.47 -5.35
N LYS A 199 -5.76 6.30 -5.62
CA LYS A 199 -4.44 6.16 -6.22
C LYS A 199 -4.56 5.37 -7.52
N THR A 200 -3.84 5.81 -8.53
CA THR A 200 -3.74 5.14 -9.83
C THR A 200 -2.28 4.81 -10.10
N ILE A 201 -2.02 3.54 -10.43
CA ILE A 201 -0.70 3.05 -10.82
C ILE A 201 -0.77 2.49 -12.24
N TYR A 202 0.16 2.93 -13.06
CA TYR A 202 0.37 2.44 -14.41
C TYR A 202 1.49 1.42 -14.38
N SER A 203 1.28 0.22 -14.94
CA SER A 203 2.28 -0.84 -14.88
C SER A 203 2.42 -1.62 -16.18
N VAL A 204 3.65 -2.07 -16.47
CA VAL A 204 3.94 -2.95 -17.60
C VAL A 204 4.87 -4.08 -17.15
N ALA A 205 4.52 -5.32 -17.51
CA ALA A 205 5.37 -6.47 -17.27
C ALA A 205 6.61 -6.41 -18.17
N ARG A 206 7.81 -6.56 -17.57
CA ARG A 206 9.09 -6.57 -18.27
C ARG A 206 9.62 -7.99 -18.45
N SER A 207 9.54 -8.81 -17.41
CA SER A 207 9.90 -10.23 -17.39
C SER A 207 8.99 -10.97 -16.40
N ALA A 208 9.14 -12.29 -16.26
CA ALA A 208 8.37 -13.06 -15.28
C ALA A 208 8.56 -12.49 -13.86
N GLY A 209 7.52 -11.89 -13.30
CA GLY A 209 7.52 -11.34 -11.94
C GLY A 209 8.06 -9.92 -11.79
N ILE A 210 8.61 -9.27 -12.81
CA ILE A 210 9.12 -7.88 -12.71
C ILE A 210 8.19 -6.90 -13.44
N PHE A 211 7.71 -5.91 -12.69
CA PHE A 211 6.82 -4.87 -13.17
C PHE A 211 7.51 -3.51 -13.10
N LYS A 212 7.52 -2.79 -14.23
CA LYS A 212 7.84 -1.35 -14.24
C LYS A 212 6.54 -0.60 -13.95
N PHE A 213 6.54 0.29 -12.97
CA PHE A 213 5.38 1.10 -12.64
C PHE A 213 5.68 2.59 -12.71
N ILE A 214 4.64 3.38 -12.93
CA ILE A 214 4.66 4.83 -12.86
C ILE A 214 3.48 5.30 -12.03
N GLU A 215 3.78 6.20 -11.10
CA GLU A 215 2.78 6.97 -10.38
C GLU A 215 2.94 8.46 -10.68
N PHE A 216 1.82 9.17 -10.65
CA PHE A 216 1.81 10.63 -10.82
C PHE A 216 1.77 11.29 -9.44
N LYS A 217 2.69 12.22 -9.23
CA LYS A 217 2.56 13.32 -8.27
C LYS A 217 1.97 14.49 -9.06
N LYS A 218 1.17 15.36 -8.42
CA LYS A 218 0.48 16.49 -9.12
C LYS A 218 1.42 17.19 -10.13
N LEU A 219 0.85 17.64 -11.25
CA LEU A 219 1.45 18.48 -12.31
C LEU A 219 2.94 18.19 -12.63
N LEU A 220 3.18 17.38 -13.67
CA LEU A 220 4.48 17.12 -14.33
C LEU A 220 5.54 16.32 -13.56
N GLU A 221 5.29 15.88 -12.34
CA GLU A 221 6.19 14.97 -11.62
C GLU A 221 5.70 13.51 -11.75
N ALA A 222 6.47 12.68 -12.46
CA ALA A 222 6.24 11.25 -12.56
C ALA A 222 7.36 10.49 -11.85
N GLU A 223 6.99 9.56 -10.97
CA GLU A 223 7.96 8.64 -10.37
C GLU A 223 7.90 7.30 -11.05
N VAL A 224 9.06 6.87 -11.53
CA VAL A 224 9.24 5.57 -12.17
C VAL A 224 9.91 4.64 -11.17
N GLY A 225 9.28 3.49 -10.94
CA GLY A 225 9.83 2.46 -10.08
C GLY A 225 9.76 1.07 -10.71
N TYR A 226 10.45 0.14 -10.06
CA TYR A 226 10.41 -1.28 -10.39
C TYR A 226 9.98 -2.05 -9.15
N THR A 227 9.14 -3.05 -9.34
CA THR A 227 8.63 -3.90 -8.25
C THR A 227 8.48 -5.33 -8.71
N THR A 228 8.74 -6.25 -7.79
CA THR A 228 8.42 -7.68 -7.94
C THR A 228 7.05 -8.05 -7.39
N ASN A 229 6.47 -7.17 -6.55
CA ASN A 229 5.10 -7.33 -6.06
C ASN A 229 4.07 -6.98 -7.13
N GLU A 230 2.86 -7.55 -7.01
CA GLU A 230 1.76 -7.19 -7.89
C GLU A 230 1.45 -5.68 -7.79
N PRO A 231 1.28 -4.97 -8.93
CA PRO A 231 0.97 -3.54 -8.96
C PRO A 231 -0.26 -3.16 -8.11
N ALA A 232 -1.26 -4.03 -8.05
CA ALA A 232 -2.45 -3.83 -7.22
C ALA A 232 -2.11 -3.70 -5.72
N GLN A 233 -1.18 -4.51 -5.21
CA GLN A 233 -0.75 -4.44 -3.80
C GLN A 233 -0.02 -3.13 -3.50
N LEU A 234 0.87 -2.70 -4.40
CA LEU A 234 1.56 -1.42 -4.27
C LEU A 234 0.56 -0.24 -4.31
N CYS A 235 -0.47 -0.34 -5.14
CA CYS A 235 -1.52 0.68 -5.25
C CYS A 235 -2.33 0.81 -3.96
N VAL A 236 -2.76 -0.32 -3.38
CA VAL A 236 -3.44 -0.35 -2.08
C VAL A 236 -2.57 0.25 -0.98
N LEU A 237 -1.31 -0.17 -0.90
CA LEU A 237 -0.38 0.32 0.11
C LEU A 237 -0.18 1.85 -0.01
N SER A 238 0.06 2.34 -1.23
CA SER A 238 0.25 3.77 -1.49
C SER A 238 -1.01 4.60 -1.20
N ALA A 239 -2.20 4.06 -1.49
CA ALA A 239 -3.46 4.70 -1.16
C ALA A 239 -3.68 4.78 0.36
N ILE A 240 -3.39 3.70 1.10
CA ILE A 240 -3.48 3.69 2.56
C ILE A 240 -2.50 4.70 3.18
N GLU A 241 -1.27 4.74 2.69
CA GLU A 241 -0.26 5.70 3.15
C GLU A 241 -0.71 7.15 2.91
N ALA A 242 -1.22 7.44 1.70
CA ALA A 242 -1.79 8.74 1.38
C ALA A 242 -2.97 9.07 2.31
N ALA A 243 -3.86 8.11 2.59
CA ALA A 243 -4.99 8.31 3.49
C ALA A 243 -4.55 8.68 4.91
N VAL A 244 -3.49 8.05 5.43
CA VAL A 244 -2.91 8.39 6.73
C VAL A 244 -2.30 9.80 6.69
N GLY A 245 -1.56 10.15 5.64
CA GLY A 245 -0.98 11.49 5.47
C GLY A 245 -2.05 12.58 5.45
N HIS A 246 -3.10 12.40 4.64
CA HIS A 246 -4.25 13.31 4.59
C HIS A 246 -5.03 13.35 5.91
N MET A 247 -5.17 12.22 6.61
CA MET A 247 -5.83 12.18 7.92
C MET A 247 -5.10 13.10 8.90
N VAL A 248 -3.78 12.91 9.03
CA VAL A 248 -2.92 13.76 9.87
C VAL A 248 -3.02 15.23 9.47
N ALA A 249 -2.90 15.54 8.18
CA ALA A 249 -2.99 16.91 7.69
C ALA A 249 -4.35 17.56 8.02
N GLN A 250 -5.46 16.86 7.74
CA GLN A 250 -6.81 17.33 8.04
C GLN A 250 -7.04 17.55 9.54
N GLY A 251 -6.47 16.69 10.39
CA GLY A 251 -6.58 16.88 11.84
C GLY A 251 -5.74 18.04 12.39
N ILE A 252 -4.61 18.38 11.74
CA ILE A 252 -3.85 19.59 12.07
C ILE A 252 -4.65 20.84 11.68
N GLU A 253 -5.18 20.86 10.45
CA GLU A 253 -5.99 21.97 9.92
C GLU A 253 -7.23 22.22 10.77
N ARG A 254 -7.90 21.16 11.24
CA ARG A 254 -9.09 21.24 12.10
C ARG A 254 -8.76 21.39 13.59
N HIS A 255 -7.49 21.58 13.95
CA HIS A 255 -7.04 21.68 15.34
C HIS A 255 -7.43 20.50 16.24
N LEU A 256 -7.59 19.31 15.67
CA LEU A 256 -7.82 18.06 16.41
C LEU A 256 -6.55 17.59 17.13
N TRP A 257 -5.38 17.89 16.55
CA TRP A 257 -4.07 17.61 17.13
C TRP A 257 -3.04 18.67 16.74
N GLN A 258 -1.95 18.74 17.49
CA GLN A 258 -0.95 19.80 17.39
C GLN A 258 0.43 19.26 16.98
N VAL A 259 1.09 20.00 16.11
CA VAL A 259 2.50 19.80 15.74
C VAL A 259 3.39 20.26 16.89
N ALA A 260 4.53 19.60 17.09
CA ALA A 260 5.56 20.04 18.01
C ALA A 260 6.18 21.34 17.47
N GLY A 261 6.30 22.38 18.32
CA GLY A 261 6.74 23.72 17.90
C GLY A 261 8.20 23.84 17.45
N ASP A 262 8.89 22.72 17.20
CA ASP A 262 10.31 22.67 16.81
C ASP A 262 10.45 21.86 15.52
N SER A 263 10.31 22.55 14.38
CA SER A 263 10.45 22.02 13.02
C SER A 263 11.92 21.75 12.68
N SER A 264 12.53 20.80 13.39
CA SER A 264 13.94 20.45 13.27
C SER A 264 14.32 19.65 12.02
N VAL A 265 13.35 19.29 11.16
CA VAL A 265 13.60 18.55 9.90
C VAL A 265 13.24 19.43 8.69
N PRO A 266 14.21 19.75 7.81
CA PRO A 266 13.95 20.47 6.57
C PRO A 266 12.89 19.77 5.70
N GLY A 267 11.90 20.53 5.21
CA GLY A 267 10.87 20.04 4.28
C GLY A 267 9.63 19.40 4.91
N GLN A 268 9.50 19.37 6.24
CA GLN A 268 8.26 18.94 6.92
C GLN A 268 7.05 19.79 6.54
N ASP A 269 7.26 21.11 6.47
CA ASP A 269 6.20 22.06 6.10
C ASP A 269 5.77 21.85 4.64
N ASP A 270 6.69 21.53 3.74
CA ASP A 270 6.40 21.28 2.32
C ASP A 270 5.53 20.03 2.13
N VAL A 271 5.84 18.95 2.83
CA VAL A 271 5.05 17.71 2.77
C VAL A 271 3.65 17.95 3.34
N LEU A 272 3.56 18.59 4.52
CA LEU A 272 2.26 18.92 5.12
C LEU A 272 1.43 19.80 4.18
N ASN A 273 2.03 20.86 3.64
CA ASN A 273 1.37 21.76 2.69
C ASN A 273 0.89 21.03 1.44
N ARG A 274 1.62 20.02 0.96
CA ARG A 274 1.19 19.19 -0.17
C ARG A 274 -0.11 18.44 0.14
N TYR A 275 -0.21 17.79 1.28
CA TYR A 275 -1.43 17.07 1.68
C TYR A 275 -2.61 18.02 1.96
N LEU A 276 -2.35 19.22 2.47
CA LEU A 276 -3.38 20.25 2.71
C LEU A 276 -3.91 20.85 1.40
N THR A 277 -3.03 21.11 0.43
CA THR A 277 -3.40 21.71 -0.86
C THR A 277 -4.00 20.70 -1.85
N GLN A 278 -3.70 19.41 -1.70
CA GLN A 278 -4.31 18.35 -2.51
C GLN A 278 -5.84 18.26 -2.35
N ASN A 279 -6.37 18.65 -1.19
CA ASN A 279 -7.82 18.67 -0.92
C ASN A 279 -8.52 19.95 -1.42
N LYS A 280 -7.78 20.98 -1.83
CA LYS A 280 -8.39 22.21 -2.35
C LYS A 280 -8.75 21.99 -3.82
N ILE A 281 -10.05 21.94 -4.10
CA ILE A 281 -10.59 22.07 -5.45
C ILE A 281 -10.13 23.43 -5.95
N ASP A 282 -9.38 23.46 -7.05
CA ASP A 282 -9.03 24.70 -7.73
C ASP A 282 -10.32 25.22 -8.37
N PRO A 283 -10.89 26.34 -7.90
CA PRO A 283 -12.17 26.84 -8.41
C PRO A 283 -12.10 27.26 -9.88
N ASP A 284 -10.89 27.41 -10.44
CA ASP A 284 -10.64 27.84 -11.81
C ASP A 284 -10.28 26.68 -12.77
N ALA A 285 -10.43 25.41 -12.35
CA ALA A 285 -10.08 24.23 -13.15
C ALA A 285 -11.20 23.69 -14.07
N GLU A 286 -12.07 24.58 -14.60
CA GLU A 286 -12.99 24.29 -15.72
C GLU A 286 -12.40 24.71 -17.08
#